data_AF-A0A1I6RNK8-F1
#
_entry.id   AF-A0A1I6RNK8-F1
#
_cell.length_a   1.000
_cell.length_b   1.000
_cell.length_c   1.000
_cell.angle_alpha   90.00
_cell.angle_beta   90.00
_cell.angle_gamma   90.00
#
_symmetry.space_group_name_H-M   'P 1'
#
loop_
_entity.id
_entity.type
_entity.pdbx_description
1 polymer ?
#
loop_
_entity_poly.entity_id
_entity_poly.type
_entity_poly.pdbx_seq_one_letter_code
_entity_poly.pdbx_strand_id
1 'polypeptide(L)'
;MKYKYNIIKNEGLNSLKIELPKELEIVATFLENDIQGIPINWWLQQIDEVLNNLKEYNEFKGILCAVQVKKAETIIADLYSIHDPNICKIETIQLRKLIEAWGKAQKFYKDNN
;
A
#
# COMPACT_ATOMS: atom_id res chain seq x y z
N MET A 1 3.36 -10.73 10.43
CA MET A 1 2.56 -10.29 9.27
C MET A 1 1.51 -11.36 9.01
N LYS A 2 0.23 -11.02 8.77
CA LYS A 2 -0.84 -12.02 8.53
C LYS A 2 -0.80 -12.59 7.12
N TYR A 3 -0.59 -11.73 6.12
CA TYR A 3 -0.58 -12.12 4.72
C TYR A 3 0.82 -12.55 4.29
N LYS A 4 0.88 -13.64 3.52
CA LYS A 4 2.10 -14.01 2.79
C LYS A 4 2.30 -13.00 1.67
N TYR A 5 3.55 -12.64 1.41
CA TYR A 5 3.91 -11.75 0.33
C TYR A 5 5.31 -12.13 -0.17
N ASN A 6 5.57 -11.80 -1.43
CA ASN A 6 6.89 -11.95 -2.04
C ASN A 6 7.24 -10.65 -2.78
N ILE A 7 8.47 -10.16 -2.66
CA ILE A 7 8.92 -8.98 -3.40
C ILE A 7 10.01 -9.42 -4.35
N ILE A 8 9.79 -9.21 -5.64
CA ILE A 8 10.67 -9.66 -6.71
C ILE A 8 11.03 -8.49 -7.61
N LYS A 9 12.13 -8.63 -8.36
CA LYS A 9 12.44 -7.72 -9.46
C LYS A 9 11.44 -7.94 -10.58
N ASN A 10 10.93 -6.86 -11.16
CA ASN A 10 10.04 -6.93 -12.31
C ASN A 10 10.89 -7.15 -13.56
N GLU A 11 10.97 -8.38 -14.08
CA GLU A 11 11.80 -8.69 -15.24
C GLU A 11 11.35 -7.87 -16.46
N GLY A 12 12.26 -7.06 -17.01
CA GLY A 12 11.98 -6.13 -18.11
C GLY A 12 11.67 -4.69 -17.69
N LEU A 13 11.46 -4.43 -16.40
CA LEU A 13 11.35 -3.08 -15.83
C LEU A 13 12.43 -2.90 -14.76
N ASN A 14 13.07 -1.73 -14.67
CA ASN A 14 14.03 -1.45 -13.61
C ASN A 14 13.30 -1.13 -12.28
N SER A 15 12.39 -2.00 -11.86
CA SER A 15 11.48 -1.80 -10.74
C SER A 15 11.23 -3.10 -9.96
N LEU A 16 10.58 -2.97 -8.82
CA LEU A 16 10.12 -4.09 -8.00
C LEU A 16 8.63 -4.37 -8.25
N LYS A 17 8.21 -5.59 -7.92
CA LYS A 17 6.83 -6.05 -7.86
C LYS A 17 6.58 -6.74 -6.52
N ILE A 18 5.39 -6.61 -5.95
CA ILE A 18 4.96 -7.34 -4.76
C ILE A 18 3.81 -8.30 -5.11
N GLU A 19 4.03 -9.58 -4.83
CA GLU A 19 3.02 -10.62 -5.00
C GLU A 19 2.25 -10.79 -3.69
N LEU A 20 0.93 -10.62 -3.76
CA LEU A 20 0.00 -10.78 -2.65
C LEU A 20 -1.10 -11.80 -3.02
N PRO A 21 -1.83 -12.35 -2.03
CA PRO A 21 -3.03 -13.15 -2.29
C PRO A 21 -4.01 -12.40 -3.19
N LYS A 22 -4.80 -13.14 -3.98
CA LYS A 22 -5.67 -12.55 -5.01
C LYS A 22 -6.68 -11.55 -4.44
N GLU A 23 -7.16 -11.79 -3.23
CA GLU A 23 -8.06 -10.87 -2.53
C GLU A 23 -7.42 -9.52 -2.16
N LEU A 24 -6.09 -9.40 -2.23
CA LEU A 24 -5.32 -8.18 -1.96
C LEU A 24 -4.67 -7.60 -3.23
N GLU A 25 -5.12 -7.98 -4.43
CA GLU A 25 -4.54 -7.55 -5.70
C GLU A 25 -4.45 -6.01 -5.81
N ILE A 26 -5.51 -5.29 -5.44
CA ILE A 26 -5.49 -3.82 -5.42
C ILE A 26 -4.51 -3.24 -4.38
N VAL A 27 -4.22 -3.96 -3.29
CA VAL A 27 -3.19 -3.53 -2.33
C VAL A 27 -1.81 -3.59 -3.00
N ALA A 28 -1.54 -4.61 -3.82
CA ALA A 28 -0.31 -4.67 -4.61
C ALA A 28 -0.25 -3.51 -5.61
N THR A 29 -1.35 -3.22 -6.32
CA THR A 29 -1.45 -2.06 -7.23
C THR A 29 -1.11 -0.76 -6.52
N PHE A 30 -1.69 -0.52 -5.34
CA PHE A 30 -1.43 0.65 -4.51
C PHE A 30 0.06 0.76 -4.13
N LEU A 31 0.66 -0.31 -3.61
CA LEU A 31 2.08 -0.32 -3.21
C LEU A 31 3.00 -0.06 -4.41
N GLU A 32 2.72 -0.70 -5.54
CA GLU A 32 3.56 -0.63 -6.74
C GLU A 32 3.46 0.71 -7.45
N ASN A 33 2.31 1.38 -7.47
CA ASN A 33 2.09 2.55 -8.33
C ASN A 33 1.89 3.86 -7.57
N ASP A 34 1.18 3.83 -6.44
CA ASP A 34 0.79 5.05 -5.74
C ASP A 34 1.83 5.52 -4.73
N ILE A 35 2.54 4.58 -4.11
CA ILE A 35 3.56 4.90 -3.11
C ILE A 35 4.85 5.46 -3.74
N GLN A 36 5.01 5.34 -5.06
CA GLN A 36 6.19 5.84 -5.76
C GLN A 36 6.30 7.37 -5.72
N GLY A 37 7.52 7.89 -5.62
CA GLY A 37 7.81 9.33 -5.69
C GLY A 37 7.51 10.13 -4.43
N ILE A 38 6.78 9.56 -3.46
CA ILE A 38 6.53 10.16 -2.14
C ILE A 38 7.32 9.38 -1.07
N PRO A 39 7.97 10.04 -0.10
CA PRO A 39 8.68 9.33 0.97
C PRO A 39 7.80 8.34 1.72
N ILE A 40 8.27 7.11 1.91
CA ILE A 40 7.52 6.05 2.62
C ILE A 40 7.03 6.49 4.00
N ASN A 41 7.81 7.33 4.69
CA ASN A 41 7.48 7.85 6.01
C ASN A 41 6.22 8.71 6.00
N TRP A 42 5.92 9.40 4.90
CA TRP A 42 4.69 10.18 4.78
C TRP A 42 3.46 9.27 4.79
N TRP A 43 3.49 8.17 4.03
CA TRP A 43 2.42 7.17 4.01
C TRP A 43 2.24 6.49 5.37
N LEU A 44 3.36 6.12 6.01
CA LEU A 44 3.33 5.54 7.36
C LEU A 44 2.74 6.53 8.38
N GLN A 45 3.08 7.81 8.28
CA GLN A 45 2.51 8.84 9.16
C GLN A 45 0.99 8.95 9.01
N GLN A 46 0.44 8.91 7.79
CA GLN A 46 -1.01 8.96 7.59
C GLN A 46 -1.73 7.80 8.29
N ILE A 47 -1.09 6.64 8.38
CA ILE A 47 -1.65 5.47 9.07
C ILE A 47 -1.41 5.55 10.57
N ASP A 48 -0.21 5.96 11.00
CA ASP A 48 0.19 6.03 12.39
C ASP A 48 -0.60 7.08 13.18
N GLU A 49 -0.98 8.20 12.55
CA GLU A 49 -1.87 9.19 13.17
C GLU A 49 -3.22 8.59 13.56
N VAL A 50 -3.78 7.70 12.74
CA VAL A 50 -5.06 7.02 13.03
C VAL A 50 -4.88 5.90 14.05
N LEU A 51 -3.83 5.09 13.91
CA LEU A 51 -3.54 4.00 14.86
C LEU A 51 -3.27 4.51 16.28
N ASN A 52 -2.61 5.67 16.39
CA ASN A 52 -2.27 6.31 17.65
C ASN A 52 -3.40 7.20 18.21
N ASN A 53 -4.57 7.24 17.58
CA ASN A 53 -5.72 8.07 17.97
C ASN A 53 -5.44 9.58 17.93
N LEU A 54 -4.46 10.04 17.14
CA LEU A 54 -4.27 11.45 16.86
C LEU A 54 -5.35 11.97 15.90
N LYS A 55 -5.90 11.07 15.08
CA LYS A 55 -7.05 11.30 14.20
C LYS A 55 -8.01 10.13 14.26
N GLU A 56 -9.30 10.41 14.08
CA GLU A 56 -10.34 9.37 14.00
C GLU A 56 -10.23 8.55 12.70
N TYR A 57 -9.96 9.24 11.59
CA TYR A 57 -9.71 8.65 10.28
C TYR A 57 -8.80 9.56 9.46
N ASN A 58 -8.23 9.02 8.38
CA ASN A 58 -7.54 9.77 7.33
C ASN A 58 -8.05 9.29 5.97
N GLU A 59 -8.00 10.16 4.97
CA GLU A 59 -8.28 9.81 3.57
C GLU A 59 -7.28 10.49 2.64
N PHE A 60 -6.90 9.79 1.58
CA PHE A 60 -6.00 10.31 0.56
C PHE A 60 -6.18 9.56 -0.76
N LYS A 61 -5.73 10.18 -1.84
CA LYS A 61 -5.77 9.63 -3.19
C LYS A 61 -4.36 9.53 -3.74
N GLY A 62 -4.00 8.34 -4.23
CA GLY A 62 -2.87 8.13 -5.11
C GLY A 62 -3.23 8.40 -6.56
N ILE A 63 -2.41 7.87 -7.46
CA ILE A 63 -2.62 7.92 -8.90
C ILE A 63 -3.77 6.98 -9.29
N LEU A 64 -3.76 5.74 -8.78
CA LEU A 64 -4.67 4.66 -9.12
C LEU A 64 -5.68 4.36 -8.00
N CYS A 65 -5.31 4.51 -6.73
CA CYS A 65 -6.17 4.13 -5.62
C CYS A 65 -6.59 5.31 -4.73
N ALA A 66 -7.82 5.27 -4.23
CA ALA A 66 -8.25 6.02 -3.05
C ALA A 66 -8.07 5.15 -1.81
N VAL A 67 -7.64 5.75 -0.70
CA VAL A 67 -7.42 5.06 0.57
C VAL A 67 -8.15 5.80 1.69
N GLN A 68 -8.94 5.06 2.46
CA GLN A 68 -9.61 5.54 3.66
C GLN A 68 -9.14 4.72 4.86
N VAL A 69 -8.36 5.34 5.74
CA VAL A 69 -7.76 4.72 6.91
C VAL A 69 -8.64 4.96 8.14
N LYS A 70 -9.12 3.87 8.75
CA LYS A 70 -9.71 3.88 10.10
C LYS A 70 -8.86 3.00 11.03
N LYS A 71 -9.13 3.06 12.34
CA LYS A 71 -8.29 2.35 13.32
C LYS A 71 -8.24 0.83 13.11
N ALA A 72 -9.38 0.20 12.82
CA ALA A 72 -9.47 -1.25 12.65
C ALA A 72 -9.20 -1.70 11.20
N GLU A 73 -9.83 -1.03 10.24
CA GLU A 73 -9.76 -1.36 8.82
C GLU A 73 -9.39 -0.14 7.97
N THR A 74 -8.69 -0.41 6.88
CA THR A 74 -8.45 0.51 5.79
C THR A 74 -9.16 0.00 4.54
N ILE A 75 -9.81 0.91 3.84
CA ILE A 75 -10.47 0.65 2.56
C ILE A 75 -9.57 1.20 1.46
N ILE A 76 -9.25 0.36 0.47
CA ILE A 76 -8.54 0.76 -0.75
C ILE A 76 -9.49 0.54 -1.92
N ALA A 77 -9.68 1.56 -2.75
CA ALA A 77 -10.60 1.53 -3.88
C ALA A 77 -9.90 2.00 -5.15
N ASP A 78 -10.19 1.34 -6.27
CA ASP A 78 -9.71 1.73 -7.59
C ASP A 78 -10.45 3.00 -8.04
N LEU A 79 -9.70 4.03 -8.43
CA LEU A 79 -10.25 5.31 -8.86
C LEU A 79 -10.90 5.26 -10.24
N TYR A 80 -10.57 4.26 -11.07
CA TYR A 80 -10.96 4.19 -12.49
C TYR A 80 -11.80 2.97 -12.84
N SER A 81 -12.27 2.20 -11.84
CA SER A 81 -13.19 1.11 -12.14
C SER A 81 -14.51 1.62 -12.72
N ILE A 82 -14.89 1.12 -13.90
CA ILE A 82 -16.02 1.63 -14.69
C ILE A 82 -17.32 0.88 -14.39
N HIS A 83 -17.24 -0.42 -14.07
CA HIS A 83 -18.42 -1.29 -13.94
C HIS A 83 -18.73 -1.68 -12.50
N ASP A 84 -17.77 -2.31 -11.81
CA ASP A 84 -17.92 -2.73 -10.42
C ASP A 84 -16.81 -2.11 -9.56
N PRO A 85 -17.13 -1.48 -8.42
CA PRO A 85 -16.11 -0.86 -7.60
C PRO A 85 -15.13 -1.92 -7.10
N ASN A 86 -13.89 -1.86 -7.59
CA ASN A 86 -12.81 -2.72 -7.12
C ASN A 86 -12.33 -2.17 -5.77
N ILE A 87 -12.80 -2.78 -4.69
CA ILE A 87 -12.56 -2.34 -3.32
C ILE A 87 -11.98 -3.50 -2.51
N CYS A 88 -10.91 -3.22 -1.77
CA CYS A 88 -10.36 -4.12 -0.78
C CYS A 88 -10.45 -3.51 0.62
N LYS A 89 -10.83 -4.35 1.59
CA LYS A 89 -10.76 -4.04 3.02
C LYS A 89 -9.60 -4.82 3.63
N ILE A 90 -8.71 -4.10 4.30
CA ILE A 90 -7.55 -4.69 4.96
C ILE A 90 -7.43 -4.14 6.39
N GLU A 91 -7.06 -4.98 7.34
CA GLU A 91 -6.69 -4.52 8.69
C GLU A 91 -5.63 -3.42 8.59
N THR A 92 -5.86 -2.26 9.21
CA THR A 92 -4.97 -1.09 9.09
C THR A 92 -3.54 -1.41 9.51
N ILE A 93 -3.40 -2.22 10.56
CA ILE A 93 -2.08 -2.67 11.02
C ILE A 93 -1.36 -3.57 10.01
N GLN A 94 -2.08 -4.32 9.18
CA GLN A 94 -1.46 -5.15 8.15
C GLN A 94 -1.04 -4.30 6.95
N LEU A 95 -1.86 -3.33 6.53
CA LEU A 95 -1.47 -2.38 5.48
C LEU A 95 -0.19 -1.63 5.87
N ARG A 96 -0.13 -1.11 7.11
CA ARG A 96 1.08 -0.45 7.65
C ARG A 96 2.32 -1.32 7.50
N LYS A 97 2.23 -2.60 7.87
CA LYS A 97 3.37 -3.54 7.79
C LYS A 97 3.77 -3.86 6.35
N LEU A 98 2.80 -3.93 5.42
CA LEU A 98 3.07 -4.11 3.99
C LEU A 98 3.78 -2.88 3.40
N ILE A 99 3.34 -1.66 3.74
CA ILE A 99 4.01 -0.41 3.33
C ILE A 99 5.43 -0.36 3.88
N GLU A 100 5.64 -0.72 5.14
CA GLU A 100 6.97 -0.78 5.74
C GLU A 100 7.89 -1.79 5.04
N ALA A 101 7.38 -3.00 4.74
CA ALA A 101 8.13 -4.01 4.02
C ALA A 101 8.48 -3.57 2.59
N TRP A 102 7.52 -2.94 1.90
CA TRP A 102 7.71 -2.38 0.57
C TRP A 102 8.79 -1.30 0.55
N GLY A 103 8.72 -0.33 1.46
CA GLY A 103 9.74 0.72 1.55
C GLY A 103 11.14 0.20 1.85
N LYS A 104 11.28 -0.83 2.70
CA LYS A 104 12.57 -1.50 2.95
C LYS A 104 13.12 -2.15 1.68
N ALA A 105 12.26 -2.82 0.91
CA ALA A 105 12.66 -3.45 -0.34
C ALA A 105 13.08 -2.42 -1.40
N GLN A 106 12.31 -1.32 -1.56
CA GLN A 106 12.67 -0.23 -2.46
C GLN A 106 14.02 0.39 -2.12
N LYS A 107 14.28 0.64 -0.83
CA LYS A 107 15.57 1.15 -0.37
C LYS A 107 16.71 0.17 -0.69
N PHE A 108 16.55 -1.11 -0.34
CA PHE A 108 17.56 -2.13 -0.63
C PHE A 108 17.84 -2.24 -2.13
N TYR A 109 16.81 -2.21 -2.98
CA TYR A 109 16.96 -2.25 -4.43
C TYR A 109 17.77 -1.06 -4.96
N LYS A 110 17.47 0.15 -4.49
CA LYS A 110 18.18 1.39 -4.88
C LYS A 110 19.63 1.43 -4.40
N ASP A 111 19.92 0.87 -3.23
CA ASP A 111 21.28 0.86 -2.68
C ASP A 111 22.18 -0.19 -3.37
N ASN A 112 21.60 -1.15 -4.12
CA ASN A 112 22.32 -2.28 -4.73
C ASN A 112 22.20 -2.35 -6.28
N ASN A 113 21.59 -1.35 -6.93
CA ASN A 113 21.52 -1.20 -8.40
C ASN A 113 21.76 0.26 -8.77
#